data_AF-A0A7W2G3X8-F1
#
_entry.id   AF-A0A7W2G3X8-F1
#
_cell.length_a   1.000
_cell.length_b   1.000
_cell.length_c   1.000
_cell.angle_alpha   90.00
_cell.angle_beta   90.00
_cell.angle_gamma   90.00
#
_symmetry.space_group_name_H-M   'P 1'
#
loop_
_entity.id
_entity.type
_entity.pdbx_description
1 polymer ?
#
loop_
_entity_poly.entity_id
_entity_poly.type
_entity_poly.pdbx_seq_one_letter_code
_entity_poly.pdbx_strand_id
1 'polypeptide(L)'
;MKLIKREVKILKKKKIKKYIFAFLIIAVATSAYFILKYIQNNEDDSNIYYGTAEADKINICTEIGGRIKEIKVEEGEKVSKGDLIATIYSDESYLNLQRAEISIKNAENNLAKVKDGNRVEEIKAQEALVKQAQALVKQGEAELESAQNNVSTAQNNYDYKKKTYDTTMALYKNGAESKDNLDKVKNDLDNAESTLANMKAALEAVQSQVDSYKAKLDAAVQKLNLLVNGASEKDINAAEYSVEQAQNNYEMSKLQLDKSKVITFNDGIIESINFNPGEYLTQGSSIATLLDNKDLWIKVYVPESVLPRININKKVVLKSDFLKDKTINGKIIYISPEAEFTPMNVVTKKDRMKLVYEVKIKILDNLDVVKSGMLFSVKL
;
A
#
# COMPACT_ATOMS: atom_id res chain seq x y z
N MET A 1 97.76 -79.34 -37.50
CA MET A 1 97.39 -78.13 -36.73
C MET A 1 96.30 -77.29 -37.44
N LYS A 2 95.16 -77.89 -37.87
CA LYS A 2 94.08 -77.18 -38.59
C LYS A 2 92.65 -77.53 -38.13
N LEU A 3 92.48 -78.42 -37.13
CA LEU A 3 91.17 -78.91 -36.70
C LEU A 3 90.60 -78.24 -35.43
N ILE A 4 91.41 -77.51 -34.63
CA ILE A 4 90.94 -76.89 -33.36
C ILE A 4 90.37 -75.47 -33.55
N LYS A 5 90.63 -74.81 -34.69
CA LYS A 5 90.17 -73.41 -34.94
C LYS A 5 88.73 -73.28 -35.47
N ARG A 6 88.04 -74.40 -35.80
CA ARG A 6 86.69 -74.35 -36.40
C ARG A 6 85.55 -74.38 -35.36
N GLU A 7 85.73 -75.03 -34.20
CA GLU A 7 84.70 -75.07 -33.14
C GLU A 7 84.58 -73.76 -32.33
N VAL A 8 85.69 -73.07 -32.07
CA VAL A 8 85.67 -71.80 -31.31
C VAL A 8 84.95 -70.68 -32.07
N LYS A 9 84.92 -70.74 -33.41
CA LYS A 9 84.25 -69.73 -34.27
C LYS A 9 82.72 -69.90 -34.31
N ILE A 10 82.22 -71.13 -34.09
CA ILE A 10 80.77 -71.43 -34.07
C ILE A 10 80.17 -71.08 -32.71
N LEU A 11 80.88 -71.31 -31.60
CA LEU A 11 80.43 -70.93 -30.25
C LEU A 11 80.42 -69.40 -30.01
N LYS A 12 81.34 -68.63 -30.60
CA LYS A 12 81.32 -67.15 -30.52
C LYS A 12 80.16 -66.53 -31.30
N LYS A 13 79.79 -67.07 -32.47
CA LYS A 13 78.65 -66.57 -33.27
C LYS A 13 77.29 -66.80 -32.57
N LYS A 14 77.14 -67.90 -31.82
CA LYS A 14 75.93 -68.20 -31.03
C LYS A 14 75.78 -67.29 -29.81
N LYS A 15 76.88 -66.96 -29.11
CA LYS A 15 76.86 -66.01 -27.99
C LYS A 15 76.56 -64.58 -28.45
N ILE A 16 77.13 -64.12 -29.58
CA ILE A 16 76.85 -62.79 -30.14
C ILE A 16 75.37 -62.64 -30.55
N LYS A 17 74.76 -63.66 -31.19
CA LYS A 17 73.31 -63.64 -31.48
C LYS A 17 72.45 -63.54 -30.21
N LYS A 18 72.87 -64.15 -29.10
CA LYS A 18 72.17 -64.08 -27.81
C LYS A 18 72.22 -62.67 -27.20
N TYR A 19 73.36 -61.99 -27.30
CA TYR A 19 73.49 -60.59 -26.86
C TYR A 19 72.73 -59.61 -27.76
N ILE A 20 72.72 -59.83 -29.08
CA ILE A 20 71.92 -59.01 -30.00
C ILE A 20 70.42 -59.17 -29.71
N PHE A 21 69.96 -60.40 -29.45
CA PHE A 21 68.57 -60.66 -29.08
C PHE A 21 68.19 -60.04 -27.73
N ALA A 22 69.07 -60.13 -26.72
CA ALA A 22 68.88 -59.47 -25.43
C ALA A 22 68.84 -57.94 -25.56
N PHE A 23 69.72 -57.36 -26.38
CA PHE A 23 69.73 -55.91 -26.66
C PHE A 23 68.45 -55.48 -27.39
N LEU A 24 67.95 -56.27 -28.32
CA LEU A 24 66.71 -55.98 -29.04
C LEU A 24 65.50 -56.03 -28.11
N ILE A 25 65.45 -56.98 -27.17
CA ILE A 25 64.40 -57.03 -26.13
C ILE A 25 64.48 -55.82 -25.21
N ILE A 26 65.67 -55.41 -24.78
CA ILE A 26 65.85 -54.22 -23.95
C ILE A 26 65.45 -52.97 -24.71
N ALA A 27 65.84 -52.84 -25.98
CA ALA A 27 65.46 -51.72 -26.83
C ALA A 27 63.93 -51.63 -26.99
N VAL A 28 63.26 -52.76 -27.24
CA VAL A 28 61.79 -52.83 -27.34
C VAL A 28 61.11 -52.54 -26.00
N ALA A 29 61.67 -53.02 -24.88
CA ALA A 29 61.12 -52.72 -23.55
C ALA A 29 61.31 -51.24 -23.18
N THR A 30 62.45 -50.64 -23.53
CA THR A 30 62.68 -49.20 -23.31
C THR A 30 61.82 -48.34 -24.22
N SER A 31 61.65 -48.70 -25.48
CA SER A 31 60.76 -47.96 -26.39
C SER A 31 59.29 -48.12 -25.97
N ALA A 32 58.86 -49.31 -25.56
CA ALA A 32 57.54 -49.53 -24.98
C ALA A 32 57.35 -48.73 -23.68
N TYR A 33 58.35 -48.65 -22.81
CA TYR A 33 58.31 -47.83 -21.59
C TYR A 33 58.22 -46.34 -21.93
N PHE A 34 59.00 -45.84 -22.89
CA PHE A 34 58.94 -44.45 -23.33
C PHE A 34 57.62 -44.13 -24.04
N ILE A 35 57.07 -45.05 -24.84
CA ILE A 35 55.76 -44.91 -25.47
C ILE A 35 54.64 -44.91 -24.42
N LEU A 36 54.68 -45.83 -23.46
CA LEU A 36 53.72 -45.87 -22.34
C LEU A 36 53.81 -44.62 -21.48
N LYS A 37 55.02 -44.14 -21.18
CA LYS A 37 55.23 -42.89 -20.44
C LYS A 37 54.79 -41.67 -21.23
N TYR A 38 55.00 -41.65 -22.55
CA TYR A 38 54.52 -40.58 -23.44
C TYR A 38 52.99 -40.57 -23.53
N ILE A 39 52.34 -41.74 -23.50
CA ILE A 39 50.89 -41.87 -23.46
C ILE A 39 50.33 -41.49 -22.07
N GLN A 40 51.02 -41.82 -20.97
CA GLN A 40 50.58 -41.48 -19.61
C GLN A 40 50.77 -39.99 -19.26
N ASN A 41 51.80 -39.33 -19.80
CA ASN A 41 52.04 -37.90 -19.54
C ASN A 41 51.26 -36.96 -20.47
N ASN A 42 50.64 -37.48 -21.53
CA ASN A 42 49.58 -36.75 -22.23
C ASN A 42 48.27 -36.94 -21.46
N GLU A 43 48.18 -36.35 -20.25
CA GLU A 43 46.87 -35.96 -19.74
C GLU A 43 46.28 -35.00 -20.77
N ASP A 44 45.23 -35.47 -21.43
CA ASP A 44 44.60 -34.82 -22.57
C ASP A 44 43.96 -33.49 -22.11
N ASP A 45 44.70 -32.38 -22.27
CA ASP A 45 44.22 -31.00 -22.10
C ASP A 45 43.03 -30.68 -23.04
N SER A 46 42.66 -31.60 -23.95
CA SER A 46 41.61 -31.43 -24.95
C SER A 46 40.18 -31.26 -24.39
N ASN A 47 39.96 -31.43 -23.09
CA ASN A 47 38.64 -31.29 -22.45
C ASN A 47 38.61 -30.27 -21.30
N ILE A 48 39.62 -29.39 -21.19
CA ILE A 48 39.65 -28.32 -20.18
C ILE A 48 39.18 -27.00 -20.83
N TYR A 49 38.17 -26.38 -20.25
CA TYR A 49 37.59 -25.12 -20.69
C TYR A 49 37.72 -24.07 -19.60
N TYR A 50 37.97 -22.82 -19.99
CA TYR A 50 38.12 -21.72 -19.05
C TYR A 50 36.86 -20.86 -19.04
N GLY A 51 36.40 -20.53 -17.84
CA GLY A 51 35.25 -19.68 -17.62
C GLY A 51 35.47 -18.72 -16.45
N THR A 52 34.57 -17.76 -16.32
CA THR A 52 34.58 -16.78 -15.23
C THR A 52 33.43 -17.07 -14.28
N ALA A 53 33.69 -16.93 -12.98
CA ALA A 53 32.63 -16.90 -11.98
C ALA A 53 31.80 -15.62 -12.15
N GLU A 54 30.49 -15.75 -12.15
CA GLU A 54 29.52 -14.68 -12.19
C GLU A 54 28.49 -14.87 -11.08
N ALA A 55 27.82 -13.78 -10.74
CA ALA A 55 26.76 -13.71 -9.74
C ALA A 55 25.58 -12.93 -10.33
N ASP A 56 24.39 -13.16 -9.81
CA ASP A 56 23.22 -12.36 -10.17
C ASP A 56 23.40 -10.93 -9.67
N LYS A 57 23.14 -9.97 -10.57
CA LYS A 57 23.20 -8.54 -10.28
C LYS A 57 21.80 -8.03 -10.01
N ILE A 58 21.60 -7.45 -8.84
CA ILE A 58 20.34 -6.87 -8.40
C ILE A 58 20.54 -5.36 -8.26
N ASN A 59 19.79 -4.59 -9.05
CA ASN A 59 19.82 -3.13 -8.96
C ASN A 59 18.94 -2.66 -7.80
N ILE A 60 19.52 -1.90 -6.88
CA ILE A 60 18.80 -1.25 -5.78
C ILE A 60 18.34 0.11 -6.27
N CYS A 61 17.07 0.17 -6.67
CA CYS A 61 16.47 1.38 -7.22
C CYS A 61 15.73 2.20 -6.17
N THR A 62 15.69 3.53 -6.37
CA THR A 62 14.80 4.39 -5.58
C THR A 62 13.36 4.32 -6.08
N GLU A 63 12.40 4.29 -5.16
CA GLU A 63 10.97 4.42 -5.47
C GLU A 63 10.49 5.87 -5.58
N ILE A 64 11.30 6.84 -5.16
CA ILE A 64 10.94 8.28 -5.17
C ILE A 64 12.04 9.13 -5.81
N GLY A 65 11.67 10.31 -6.31
CA GLY A 65 12.64 11.32 -6.75
C GLY A 65 13.09 12.21 -5.59
N GLY A 66 14.33 12.72 -5.67
CA GLY A 66 14.88 13.62 -4.65
C GLY A 66 16.39 13.71 -4.69
N ARG A 67 16.98 14.45 -3.75
CA ARG A 67 18.44 14.57 -3.63
C ARG A 67 18.98 13.51 -2.67
N ILE A 68 20.12 12.91 -2.99
CA ILE A 68 20.79 11.99 -2.06
C ILE A 68 21.28 12.78 -0.86
N LYS A 69 20.78 12.47 0.34
CA LYS A 69 21.26 13.05 1.58
C LYS A 69 22.58 12.39 1.99
N GLU A 70 22.58 11.07 2.01
CA GLU A 70 23.73 10.26 2.39
C GLU A 70 23.59 8.84 1.81
N ILE A 71 24.74 8.22 1.56
CA ILE A 71 24.89 6.81 1.23
C ILE A 71 25.58 6.17 2.42
N LYS A 72 25.03 5.06 2.93
CA LYS A 72 25.46 4.43 4.19
C LYS A 72 26.29 3.16 4.01
N VAL A 73 26.56 2.80 2.76
CA VAL A 73 27.32 1.60 2.41
C VAL A 73 28.46 1.96 1.48
N GLU A 74 29.47 1.11 1.45
CA GLU A 74 30.63 1.22 0.56
C GLU A 74 30.70 0.07 -0.45
N GLU A 75 31.45 0.27 -1.55
CA GLU A 75 31.71 -0.79 -2.52
C GLU A 75 32.50 -1.94 -1.88
N GLY A 76 32.07 -3.18 -2.12
CA GLY A 76 32.61 -4.38 -1.50
C GLY A 76 32.04 -4.71 -0.12
N GLU A 77 31.19 -3.86 0.45
CA GLU A 77 30.53 -4.12 1.73
C GLU A 77 29.47 -5.23 1.61
N LYS A 78 29.40 -6.09 2.63
CA LYS A 78 28.38 -7.13 2.71
C LYS A 78 27.15 -6.58 3.44
N VAL A 79 26.00 -6.64 2.78
CA VAL A 79 24.72 -6.16 3.31
C VAL A 79 23.73 -7.32 3.45
N SER A 80 22.84 -7.19 4.41
CA SER A 80 21.73 -8.09 4.68
C SER A 80 20.40 -7.45 4.28
N LYS A 81 19.39 -8.26 4.04
CA LYS A 81 18.02 -7.82 3.81
C LYS A 81 17.56 -6.84 4.90
N GLY A 82 17.08 -5.67 4.48
CA GLY A 82 16.59 -4.60 5.35
C GLY A 82 17.65 -3.53 5.66
N ASP A 83 18.91 -3.74 5.28
CA ASP A 83 19.97 -2.76 5.51
C ASP A 83 19.72 -1.49 4.70
N LEU A 84 19.97 -0.35 5.34
CA LEU A 84 19.80 0.98 4.76
C LEU A 84 20.99 1.30 3.86
N ILE A 85 20.71 1.49 2.57
CA ILE A 85 21.71 1.77 1.53
C ILE A 85 21.91 3.28 1.38
N ALA A 86 20.81 4.02 1.26
CA ALA A 86 20.86 5.47 1.09
C ALA A 86 19.61 6.14 1.69
N THR A 87 19.77 7.41 2.06
CA THR A 87 18.65 8.26 2.46
C THR A 87 18.48 9.37 1.44
N ILE A 88 17.26 9.53 0.95
CA ILE A 88 16.88 10.57 -0.01
C ILE A 88 16.21 11.70 0.76
N TYR A 89 16.55 12.92 0.40
CA TYR A 89 15.88 14.11 0.89
C TYR A 89 14.87 14.59 -0.14
N SER A 90 13.60 14.66 0.28
CA SER A 90 12.47 15.17 -0.50
C SER A 90 11.68 16.14 0.36
N ASP A 91 11.84 17.44 0.10
CA ASP A 91 11.04 18.49 0.75
C ASP A 91 9.54 18.23 0.57
N GLU A 92 9.15 17.77 -0.61
CA GLU A 92 7.76 17.46 -0.95
C GLU A 92 7.18 16.37 -0.06
N SER A 93 7.90 15.24 0.13
CA SER A 93 7.40 14.12 0.94
C SER A 93 7.23 14.53 2.41
N TYR A 94 8.16 15.33 2.94
CA TYR A 94 8.08 15.84 4.30
C TYR A 94 6.94 16.85 4.48
N LEU A 95 6.80 17.81 3.57
CA LEU A 95 5.72 18.80 3.62
C LEU A 95 4.34 18.16 3.43
N ASN A 96 4.22 17.13 2.60
CA ASN A 96 2.98 16.39 2.41
C ASN A 96 2.56 15.67 3.69
N LEU A 97 3.51 15.05 4.41
CA LEU A 97 3.21 14.44 5.72
C LEU A 97 2.71 15.48 6.73
N GLN A 98 3.38 16.64 6.84
CA GLN A 98 2.93 17.71 7.72
C GLN A 98 1.53 18.23 7.37
N ARG A 99 1.25 18.41 6.08
CA ARG A 99 -0.08 18.82 5.61
C ARG A 99 -1.14 17.78 5.97
N ALA A 100 -0.83 16.50 5.81
CA ALA A 100 -1.75 15.42 6.18
C ALA A 100 -2.00 15.36 7.70
N GLU A 101 -0.98 15.60 8.53
CA GLU A 101 -1.13 15.70 9.99
C GLU A 101 -2.04 16.87 10.39
N ILE A 102 -1.88 18.04 9.77
CA ILE A 102 -2.77 19.19 9.98
C ILE A 102 -4.20 18.86 9.53
N SER A 103 -4.35 18.11 8.43
CA SER A 103 -5.65 17.66 7.94
C SER A 103 -6.38 16.78 8.95
N ILE A 104 -5.67 15.86 9.63
CA ILE A 104 -6.23 15.07 10.73
C ILE A 104 -6.75 15.99 11.84
N LYS A 105 -5.92 16.93 12.31
CA LYS A 105 -6.30 17.87 13.38
C LYS A 105 -7.54 18.69 13.00
N ASN A 106 -7.65 19.12 11.74
CA ASN A 106 -8.83 19.84 11.26
C ASN A 106 -10.09 18.96 11.24
N ALA A 107 -9.97 17.72 10.78
CA ALA A 107 -11.07 16.76 10.78
C ALA A 107 -11.53 16.41 12.21
N GLU A 108 -10.58 16.18 13.13
CA GLU A 108 -10.86 15.93 14.54
C GLU A 108 -11.56 17.13 15.21
N ASN A 109 -11.07 18.35 14.95
CA ASN A 109 -11.71 19.57 15.43
C ASN A 109 -13.13 19.75 14.87
N ASN A 110 -13.37 19.34 13.62
CA ASN A 110 -14.70 19.37 13.03
C ASN A 110 -15.62 18.33 13.69
N LEU A 111 -15.12 17.11 13.90
CA LEU A 111 -15.85 16.06 14.62
C LEU A 111 -16.21 16.50 16.04
N ALA A 112 -15.28 17.13 16.76
CA ALA A 112 -15.52 17.68 18.09
C ALA A 112 -16.64 18.74 18.05
N LYS A 113 -16.59 19.68 17.09
CA LYS A 113 -17.66 20.69 16.92
C LYS A 113 -19.03 20.08 16.64
N VAL A 114 -19.08 19.01 15.84
CA VAL A 114 -20.32 18.29 15.53
C VAL A 114 -20.85 17.55 16.77
N LYS A 115 -19.97 16.95 17.57
CA LYS A 115 -20.32 16.24 18.82
C LYS A 115 -20.72 17.16 19.98
N ASP A 116 -20.06 18.31 20.12
CA ASP A 116 -20.38 19.30 21.15
C ASP A 116 -21.76 19.94 20.94
N GLY A 117 -22.32 19.81 19.73
CA GLY A 117 -23.67 20.28 19.40
C GLY A 117 -23.79 21.79 19.42
N ASN A 118 -25.02 22.27 19.65
CA ASN A 118 -25.30 23.71 19.68
C ASN A 118 -24.81 24.34 20.97
N ARG A 119 -24.36 25.59 20.87
CA ARG A 119 -23.86 26.36 22.00
C ARG A 119 -24.92 26.50 23.10
N VAL A 120 -24.50 26.39 24.36
CA VAL A 120 -25.38 26.54 25.53
C VAL A 120 -26.09 27.90 25.53
N GLU A 121 -25.42 28.95 25.06
CA GLU A 121 -25.98 30.28 24.91
C GLU A 121 -27.14 30.33 23.90
N GLU A 122 -27.04 29.58 22.79
CA GLU A 122 -28.11 29.48 21.79
C GLU A 122 -29.32 28.72 22.35
N ILE A 123 -29.08 27.63 23.08
CA ILE A 123 -30.14 26.85 23.74
C ILE A 123 -30.87 27.74 24.76
N LYS A 124 -30.14 28.43 25.64
CA LYS A 124 -30.73 29.33 26.64
C LYS A 124 -31.51 30.49 26.02
N ALA A 125 -31.01 31.07 24.93
CA ALA A 125 -31.74 32.11 24.21
C ALA A 125 -33.07 31.58 23.65
N GLN A 126 -33.08 30.35 23.11
CA GLN A 126 -34.29 29.71 22.62
C GLN A 126 -35.25 29.29 23.75
N GLU A 127 -34.74 28.81 24.89
CA GLU A 127 -35.54 28.54 26.11
C GLU A 127 -36.27 29.80 26.59
N ALA A 128 -35.61 30.96 26.55
CA ALA A 128 -36.23 32.23 26.88
C ALA A 128 -37.38 32.59 25.93
N LEU A 129 -37.26 32.27 24.64
CA LEU A 129 -38.34 32.45 23.65
C LEU A 129 -39.51 31.49 23.91
N VAL A 130 -39.26 30.23 24.27
CA VAL A 130 -40.30 29.28 24.69
C VAL A 130 -41.06 29.83 25.91
N LYS A 131 -40.33 30.32 26.91
CA LYS A 131 -40.92 30.93 28.11
C LYS A 131 -41.77 32.16 27.78
N GLN A 132 -41.31 33.00 26.86
CA GLN A 132 -42.07 34.15 26.37
C GLN A 132 -43.36 33.73 25.66
N ALA A 133 -43.29 32.74 24.76
CA ALA A 133 -44.46 32.23 24.05
C ALA A 133 -45.47 31.58 25.02
N GLN A 134 -44.98 30.87 26.03
CA GLN A 134 -45.82 30.26 27.07
C GLN A 134 -46.54 31.33 27.91
N ALA A 135 -45.88 32.45 28.20
CA ALA A 135 -46.53 33.59 28.86
C ALA A 135 -47.65 34.19 28.01
N LEU A 136 -47.48 34.29 26.68
CA LEU A 136 -48.52 34.76 25.76
C LEU A 136 -49.72 33.81 25.72
N VAL A 137 -49.50 32.49 25.70
CA VAL A 137 -50.58 31.50 25.79
C VAL A 137 -51.36 31.68 27.09
N LYS A 138 -50.66 31.78 28.24
CA LYS A 138 -51.30 32.00 29.53
C LYS A 138 -52.12 33.28 29.58
N GLN A 139 -51.62 34.36 28.98
CA GLN A 139 -52.37 35.62 28.85
C GLN A 139 -53.63 35.42 28.00
N GLY A 140 -53.51 34.82 26.82
CA GLY A 140 -54.64 34.57 25.94
C GLY A 140 -55.70 33.65 26.57
N GLU A 141 -55.30 32.65 27.34
CA GLU A 141 -56.22 31.76 28.08
C GLU A 141 -57.03 32.53 29.13
N ALA A 142 -56.42 33.50 29.82
CA ALA A 142 -57.13 34.38 30.75
C ALA A 142 -58.11 35.33 30.02
N GLU A 143 -57.73 35.84 28.84
CA GLU A 143 -58.62 36.64 27.99
C GLU A 143 -59.80 35.82 27.46
N LEU A 144 -59.56 34.56 27.09
CA LEU A 144 -60.59 33.61 26.67
C LEU A 144 -61.59 33.34 27.78
N GLU A 145 -61.12 33.10 29.01
CA GLU A 145 -61.98 32.94 30.19
C GLU A 145 -62.87 34.18 30.41
N SER A 146 -62.30 35.39 30.29
CA SER A 146 -63.09 36.62 30.38
C SER A 146 -64.12 36.74 29.26
N ALA A 147 -63.79 36.37 28.03
CA ALA A 147 -64.73 36.39 26.91
C ALA A 147 -65.87 35.37 27.09
N GLN A 148 -65.57 34.18 27.62
CA GLN A 148 -66.57 33.18 27.96
C GLN A 148 -67.55 33.69 29.03
N ASN A 149 -67.04 34.38 30.05
CA ASN A 149 -67.88 35.00 31.08
C ASN A 149 -68.80 36.09 30.51
N ASN A 150 -68.33 36.88 29.55
CA ASN A 150 -69.13 37.88 28.85
C ASN A 150 -70.25 37.24 28.02
N VAL A 151 -69.94 36.16 27.28
CA VAL A 151 -70.95 35.38 26.53
C VAL A 151 -71.98 34.77 27.48
N SER A 152 -71.55 34.19 28.60
CA SER A 152 -72.45 33.63 29.61
C SER A 152 -73.40 34.69 30.16
N THR A 153 -72.89 35.88 30.48
CA THR A 153 -73.70 37.01 30.96
C THR A 153 -74.71 37.47 29.90
N ALA A 154 -74.27 37.60 28.64
CA ALA A 154 -75.15 37.98 27.52
C ALA A 154 -76.22 36.91 27.25
N GLN A 155 -75.87 35.63 27.38
CA GLN A 155 -76.80 34.50 27.21
C GLN A 155 -77.88 34.53 28.30
N ASN A 156 -77.50 34.73 29.57
CA ASN A 156 -78.45 34.85 30.67
C ASN A 156 -79.44 36.01 30.45
N ASN A 157 -78.97 37.16 29.95
CA ASN A 157 -79.83 38.29 29.63
C ASN A 157 -80.78 37.99 28.46
N TYR A 158 -80.28 37.37 27.39
CA TYR A 158 -81.11 36.91 26.27
C TYR A 158 -82.19 35.94 26.74
N ASP A 159 -81.85 34.93 27.54
CA ASP A 159 -82.80 33.94 28.04
C ASP A 159 -83.89 34.59 28.90
N TYR A 160 -83.52 35.55 29.75
CA TYR A 160 -84.46 36.34 30.55
C TYR A 160 -85.41 37.18 29.69
N LYS A 161 -84.88 37.90 28.69
CA LYS A 161 -85.70 38.72 27.77
C LYS A 161 -86.59 37.86 26.90
N LYS A 162 -86.11 36.72 26.43
CA LYS A 162 -86.88 35.74 25.66
C LYS A 162 -88.05 35.18 26.47
N LYS A 163 -87.81 34.78 27.72
CA LYS A 163 -88.88 34.32 28.62
C LYS A 163 -89.94 35.40 28.85
N THR A 164 -89.51 36.65 29.03
CA THR A 164 -90.42 37.80 29.17
C THR A 164 -91.26 37.98 27.90
N TYR A 165 -90.64 37.98 26.72
CA TYR A 165 -91.34 38.04 25.43
C TYR A 165 -92.35 36.91 25.25
N ASP A 166 -91.94 35.66 25.49
CA ASP A 166 -92.79 34.47 25.36
C ASP A 166 -94.02 34.59 26.28
N THR A 167 -93.85 35.12 27.49
CA THR A 167 -94.94 35.36 28.46
C THR A 167 -95.86 36.50 28.02
N THR A 168 -95.31 37.65 27.63
CA THR A 168 -96.06 38.83 27.16
C THR A 168 -96.85 38.51 25.88
N MET A 169 -96.26 37.74 24.96
CA MET A 169 -96.92 37.27 23.74
C MET A 169 -98.14 36.39 24.08
N ALA A 170 -98.05 35.53 25.09
CA ALA A 170 -99.17 34.72 25.53
C ALA A 170 -100.30 35.58 26.15
N LEU A 171 -99.96 36.58 26.97
CA LEU A 171 -100.93 37.50 27.56
C LEU A 171 -101.62 38.37 26.50
N TYR A 172 -100.88 38.86 25.50
CA TYR A 172 -101.42 39.61 24.37
C TYR A 172 -102.43 38.78 23.56
N LYS A 173 -102.09 37.51 23.25
CA LYS A 173 -103.01 36.58 22.56
C LYS A 173 -104.31 36.36 23.33
N ASN A 174 -104.25 36.43 24.66
CA ASN A 174 -105.42 36.31 25.54
C ASN A 174 -106.14 37.64 25.79
N GLY A 175 -105.73 38.74 25.14
CA GLY A 175 -106.34 40.07 25.27
C GLY A 175 -106.00 40.82 26.57
N ALA A 176 -105.06 40.31 27.38
CA ALA A 176 -104.70 40.85 28.68
C ALA A 176 -103.55 41.88 28.64
N GLU A 177 -103.04 42.22 27.45
CA GLU A 177 -101.88 43.09 27.27
C GLU A 177 -102.00 43.90 25.96
N SER A 178 -101.33 45.06 25.89
CA SER A 178 -101.32 45.95 24.73
C SER A 178 -100.31 45.54 23.65
N LYS A 179 -100.60 45.89 22.38
CA LYS A 179 -99.67 45.67 21.25
C LYS A 179 -98.37 46.48 21.42
N ASP A 180 -98.48 47.71 21.93
CA ASP A 180 -97.33 48.59 22.18
C ASP A 180 -96.31 47.95 23.14
N ASN A 181 -96.80 47.33 24.24
CA ASN A 181 -95.93 46.63 25.17
C ASN A 181 -95.28 45.39 24.54
N LEU A 182 -95.99 44.66 23.69
CA LEU A 182 -95.43 43.52 22.94
C LEU A 182 -94.29 43.96 22.00
N ASP A 183 -94.50 45.04 21.25
CA ASP A 183 -93.49 45.58 20.32
C ASP A 183 -92.25 46.09 21.10
N LYS A 184 -92.44 46.67 22.29
CA LYS A 184 -91.35 47.06 23.19
C LYS A 184 -90.52 45.86 23.67
N VAL A 185 -91.18 44.80 24.18
CA VAL A 185 -90.48 43.60 24.65
C VAL A 185 -89.81 42.86 23.50
N LYS A 186 -90.38 42.91 22.30
CA LYS A 186 -89.74 42.40 21.08
C LYS A 186 -88.43 43.14 20.78
N ASN A 187 -88.46 44.47 20.76
CA ASN A 187 -87.25 45.27 20.55
C ASN A 187 -86.17 44.97 21.62
N ASP A 188 -86.57 44.80 22.88
CA ASP A 188 -85.67 44.39 23.97
C ASP A 188 -85.01 43.02 23.71
N LEU A 189 -85.77 42.04 23.18
CA LEU A 189 -85.25 40.73 22.81
C LEU A 189 -84.29 40.83 21.62
N ASP A 190 -84.67 41.54 20.55
CA ASP A 190 -83.84 41.72 19.35
C ASP A 190 -82.50 42.40 19.69
N ASN A 191 -82.51 43.36 20.63
CA ASN A 191 -81.31 44.00 21.17
C ASN A 191 -80.44 43.01 21.98
N ALA A 192 -81.06 42.17 22.81
CA ALA A 192 -80.34 41.14 23.57
C ALA A 192 -79.74 40.07 22.66
N GLU A 193 -80.45 39.67 21.60
CA GLU A 193 -79.97 38.73 20.57
C GLU A 193 -78.75 39.29 19.83
N SER A 194 -78.82 40.55 19.39
CA SER A 194 -77.69 41.25 18.74
C SER A 194 -76.48 41.34 19.68
N THR A 195 -76.71 41.63 20.97
CA THR A 195 -75.64 41.67 21.97
C THR A 195 -74.98 40.30 22.15
N LEU A 196 -75.78 39.24 22.25
CA LEU A 196 -75.28 37.87 22.36
C LEU A 196 -74.47 37.46 21.12
N ALA A 197 -74.96 37.77 19.92
CA ALA A 197 -74.26 37.50 18.67
C ALA A 197 -72.89 38.20 18.63
N ASN A 198 -72.83 39.47 19.03
CA ASN A 198 -71.58 40.23 19.11
C ASN A 198 -70.59 39.61 20.12
N MET A 199 -71.07 39.17 21.30
CA MET A 199 -70.19 38.53 22.29
C MET A 199 -69.69 37.16 21.82
N LYS A 200 -70.52 36.38 21.11
CA LYS A 200 -70.10 35.10 20.51
C LYS A 200 -69.03 35.32 19.43
N ALA A 201 -69.19 36.34 18.57
CA ALA A 201 -68.17 36.69 17.58
C ALA A 201 -66.87 37.17 18.24
N ALA A 202 -66.96 37.94 19.33
CA ALA A 202 -65.79 38.36 20.11
C ALA A 202 -65.07 37.16 20.76
N LEU A 203 -65.82 36.19 21.29
CA LEU A 203 -65.25 34.95 21.83
C LEU A 203 -64.49 34.15 20.75
N GLU A 204 -65.06 34.01 19.55
CA GLU A 204 -64.41 33.31 18.44
C GLU A 204 -63.10 34.00 18.00
N ALA A 205 -63.08 35.34 17.98
CA ALA A 205 -61.87 36.11 17.71
C ALA A 205 -60.78 35.88 18.77
N VAL A 206 -61.14 35.85 20.07
CA VAL A 206 -60.20 35.56 21.16
C VAL A 206 -59.71 34.12 21.09
N GLN A 207 -60.60 33.16 20.80
CA GLN A 207 -60.21 31.76 20.60
C GLN A 207 -59.17 31.61 19.48
N SER A 208 -59.42 32.26 18.34
CA SER A 208 -58.47 32.29 17.21
C SER A 208 -57.12 32.90 17.61
N GLN A 209 -57.14 33.91 18.49
CA GLN A 209 -55.93 34.54 19.01
C GLN A 209 -55.13 33.61 19.94
N VAL A 210 -55.81 32.84 20.80
CA VAL A 210 -55.19 31.81 21.65
C VAL A 210 -54.56 30.71 20.80
N ASP A 211 -55.26 30.24 19.77
CA ASP A 211 -54.74 29.21 18.88
C ASP A 211 -53.48 29.70 18.13
N SER A 212 -53.44 30.97 17.75
CA SER A 212 -52.23 31.62 17.22
C SER A 212 -51.06 31.61 18.22
N TYR A 213 -51.31 31.89 19.51
CA TYR A 213 -50.27 31.83 20.54
C TYR A 213 -49.79 30.40 20.78
N LYS A 214 -50.68 29.42 20.79
CA LYS A 214 -50.32 28.00 20.92
C LYS A 214 -49.47 27.52 19.75
N ALA A 215 -49.80 27.91 18.53
CA ALA A 215 -48.97 27.62 17.36
C ALA A 215 -47.56 28.24 17.44
N LYS A 216 -47.45 29.48 17.96
CA LYS A 216 -46.14 30.12 18.20
C LYS A 216 -45.32 29.39 19.27
N LEU A 217 -45.97 28.93 20.33
CA LEU A 217 -45.32 28.14 21.38
C LEU A 217 -44.80 26.82 20.80
N ASP A 218 -45.63 26.09 20.06
CA ASP A 218 -45.21 24.83 19.44
C ASP A 218 -44.01 25.04 18.51
N ALA A 219 -44.05 26.04 17.62
CA ALA A 219 -42.93 26.37 16.75
C ALA A 219 -41.64 26.69 17.54
N ALA A 220 -41.74 27.41 18.67
CA ALA A 220 -40.60 27.72 19.53
C ALA A 220 -40.03 26.47 20.22
N VAL A 221 -40.89 25.54 20.65
CA VAL A 221 -40.51 24.26 21.26
C VAL A 221 -39.87 23.33 20.24
N GLN A 222 -40.43 23.21 19.03
CA GLN A 222 -39.83 22.41 17.96
C GLN A 222 -38.42 22.91 17.61
N LYS A 223 -38.26 24.23 17.54
CA LYS A 223 -36.94 24.83 17.33
C LYS A 223 -35.97 24.54 18.48
N LEU A 224 -36.42 24.58 19.74
CA LEU A 224 -35.60 24.19 20.89
C LEU A 224 -35.17 22.72 20.80
N ASN A 225 -36.11 21.82 20.48
CA ASN A 225 -35.82 20.38 20.34
C ASN A 225 -34.76 20.12 19.26
N LEU A 226 -34.80 20.85 18.13
CA LEU A 226 -33.77 20.74 17.10
C LEU A 226 -32.39 21.18 17.60
N LEU A 227 -32.31 22.23 18.42
CA LEU A 227 -31.05 22.68 19.02
C LEU A 227 -30.52 21.71 20.07
N VAL A 228 -31.41 21.10 20.87
CA VAL A 228 -31.05 20.16 21.94
C VAL A 228 -30.63 18.79 21.38
N ASN A 229 -31.33 18.29 20.35
CA ASN A 229 -30.99 17.03 19.71
C ASN A 229 -29.65 17.11 18.94
N GLY A 230 -29.19 18.32 18.64
CA GLY A 230 -27.88 18.57 18.04
C GLY A 230 -27.71 17.94 16.66
N ALA A 231 -26.48 17.54 16.36
CA ALA A 231 -26.15 16.88 15.10
C ALA A 231 -26.77 15.48 15.02
N SER A 232 -27.24 15.09 13.84
CA SER A 232 -27.77 13.74 13.65
C SER A 232 -26.65 12.70 13.66
N GLU A 233 -26.98 11.43 13.91
CA GLU A 233 -26.02 10.32 13.83
C GLU A 233 -25.33 10.28 12.44
N LYS A 234 -26.05 10.65 11.37
CA LYS A 234 -25.48 10.75 10.02
C LYS A 234 -24.42 11.83 9.91
N ASP A 235 -24.60 12.96 10.58
CA ASP A 235 -23.64 14.06 10.59
C ASP A 235 -22.38 13.67 11.38
N ILE A 236 -22.56 12.99 12.52
CA ILE A 236 -21.46 12.44 13.31
C ILE A 236 -20.66 11.42 12.48
N ASN A 237 -21.34 10.45 11.87
CA ASN A 237 -20.69 9.43 11.03
C ASN A 237 -19.94 10.06 9.84
N ALA A 238 -20.52 11.09 9.19
CA ALA A 238 -19.84 11.80 8.11
C ALA A 238 -18.55 12.51 8.58
N ALA A 239 -18.58 13.10 9.77
CA ALA A 239 -17.39 13.69 10.38
C ALA A 239 -16.36 12.62 10.80
N GLU A 240 -16.79 11.47 11.30
CA GLU A 240 -15.90 10.34 11.61
C GLU A 240 -15.22 9.79 10.35
N TYR A 241 -15.96 9.59 9.26
CA TYR A 241 -15.37 9.20 7.97
C TYR A 241 -14.39 10.24 7.43
N SER A 242 -14.61 11.53 7.71
CA SER A 242 -13.67 12.58 7.34
C SER A 242 -12.35 12.47 8.12
N VAL A 243 -12.40 12.07 9.40
CA VAL A 243 -11.19 11.77 10.20
C VAL A 243 -10.48 10.54 9.64
N GLU A 244 -11.21 9.47 9.33
CA GLU A 244 -10.63 8.25 8.76
C GLU A 244 -9.96 8.52 7.40
N GLN A 245 -10.58 9.32 6.52
CA GLN A 245 -9.98 9.74 5.25
C GLN A 245 -8.69 10.54 5.46
N ALA A 246 -8.68 11.47 6.42
CA ALA A 246 -7.48 12.24 6.74
C ALA A 246 -6.35 11.35 7.30
N GLN A 247 -6.68 10.35 8.12
CA GLN A 247 -5.74 9.36 8.63
C GLN A 247 -5.16 8.48 7.51
N ASN A 248 -5.99 8.00 6.59
CA ASN A 248 -5.53 7.23 5.44
C ASN A 248 -4.58 8.05 4.56
N ASN A 249 -4.87 9.34 4.36
CA ASN A 249 -3.97 10.23 3.61
C ASN A 249 -2.64 10.49 4.35
N TYR A 250 -2.66 10.55 5.68
CA TYR A 250 -1.44 10.62 6.49
C TYR A 250 -0.60 9.36 6.35
N GLU A 251 -1.19 8.18 6.45
CA GLU A 251 -0.46 6.92 6.29
C GLU A 251 0.14 6.78 4.87
N MET A 252 -0.59 7.21 3.83
CA MET A 252 -0.04 7.27 2.47
C MET A 252 1.14 8.24 2.35
N SER A 253 1.04 9.43 2.95
CA SER A 253 2.11 10.43 2.95
C SER A 253 3.33 9.96 3.76
N LYS A 254 3.08 9.24 4.85
CA LYS A 254 4.11 8.63 5.70
C LYS A 254 4.84 7.53 4.96
N LEU A 255 4.12 6.66 4.26
CA LEU A 255 4.71 5.63 3.40
C LEU A 255 5.59 6.25 2.31
N GLN A 256 5.14 7.33 1.69
CA GLN A 256 5.94 8.06 0.70
C GLN A 256 7.23 8.64 1.31
N LEU A 257 7.16 9.16 2.54
CA LEU A 257 8.36 9.60 3.27
C LEU A 257 9.25 8.42 3.66
N ASP A 258 8.70 7.28 4.06
CA ASP A 258 9.48 6.09 4.41
C ASP A 258 10.23 5.51 3.20
N LYS A 259 9.66 5.61 2.00
CA LYS A 259 10.35 5.28 0.73
C LYS A 259 11.57 6.14 0.43
N SER A 260 11.78 7.24 1.16
CA SER A 260 13.04 7.99 1.09
C SER A 260 14.22 7.22 1.67
N LYS A 261 13.97 6.20 2.50
CA LYS A 261 14.97 5.27 3.00
C LYS A 261 15.06 4.10 2.03
N VAL A 262 16.13 4.08 1.24
CA VAL A 262 16.36 3.01 0.28
C VAL A 262 17.04 1.86 1.00
N ILE A 263 16.34 0.72 1.07
CA ILE A 263 16.82 -0.52 1.69
C ILE A 263 17.06 -1.60 0.65
N THR A 264 17.84 -2.63 0.98
CA THR A 264 17.93 -3.85 0.17
C THR A 264 16.90 -4.90 0.60
N PHE A 265 16.34 -5.65 -0.35
CA PHE A 265 15.44 -6.80 -0.06
C PHE A 265 16.16 -8.16 -0.09
N ASN A 266 17.44 -8.17 -0.48
CA ASN A 266 18.27 -9.35 -0.62
C ASN A 266 19.59 -9.18 0.13
N ASP A 267 20.16 -10.29 0.59
CA ASP A 267 21.53 -10.31 1.10
C ASP A 267 22.50 -10.30 -0.08
N GLY A 268 23.66 -9.68 0.07
CA GLY A 268 24.65 -9.67 -1.00
C GLY A 268 25.86 -8.80 -0.69
N ILE A 269 26.63 -8.49 -1.73
CA ILE A 269 27.80 -7.61 -1.65
C ILE A 269 27.60 -6.45 -2.62
N ILE A 270 27.87 -5.23 -2.19
CA ILE A 270 27.77 -4.04 -3.04
C ILE A 270 28.88 -4.11 -4.11
N GLU A 271 28.50 -4.19 -5.39
CA GLU A 271 29.44 -4.15 -6.53
C GLU A 271 29.84 -2.73 -6.87
N SER A 272 28.85 -1.86 -7.04
CA SER A 272 29.06 -0.48 -7.45
C SER A 272 28.05 0.45 -6.80
N ILE A 273 28.47 1.68 -6.54
CA ILE A 273 27.58 2.78 -6.15
C ILE A 273 27.56 3.78 -7.31
N ASN A 274 26.37 4.01 -7.88
CA ASN A 274 26.25 4.70 -9.16
C ASN A 274 26.02 6.22 -9.04
N PHE A 275 25.97 6.75 -7.80
CA PHE A 275 25.66 8.16 -7.52
C PHE A 275 26.43 8.67 -6.30
N ASN A 276 26.65 9.99 -6.22
CA ASN A 276 27.27 10.64 -5.06
C ASN A 276 26.24 11.40 -4.20
N PRO A 277 26.53 11.61 -2.90
CA PRO A 277 25.75 12.52 -2.05
C PRO A 277 25.57 13.90 -2.69
N GLY A 278 24.35 14.44 -2.63
CA GLY A 278 23.97 15.72 -3.23
C GLY A 278 23.42 15.65 -4.66
N GLU A 279 23.65 14.54 -5.38
CA GLU A 279 23.08 14.32 -6.71
C GLU A 279 21.56 14.15 -6.65
N TYR A 280 20.89 14.47 -7.77
CA TYR A 280 19.44 14.35 -7.90
C TYR A 280 19.07 13.04 -8.59
N LEU A 281 18.14 12.30 -7.99
CA LEU A 281 17.61 11.05 -8.50
C LEU A 281 16.20 11.22 -9.03
N THR A 282 15.92 10.55 -10.14
CA THR A 282 14.55 10.29 -10.59
C THR A 282 14.07 8.94 -10.06
N GLN A 283 12.75 8.77 -9.96
CA GLN A 283 12.16 7.48 -9.61
C GLN A 283 12.66 6.37 -10.54
N GLY A 284 13.07 5.23 -9.98
CA GLY A 284 13.63 4.09 -10.70
C GLY A 284 15.15 4.14 -10.91
N SER A 285 15.84 5.21 -10.50
CA SER A 285 17.31 5.29 -10.59
C SER A 285 17.97 4.21 -9.72
N SER A 286 18.93 3.46 -10.29
CA SER A 286 19.70 2.42 -9.58
C SER A 286 20.83 3.04 -8.78
N ILE A 287 20.68 3.13 -7.45
CA ILE A 287 21.65 3.75 -6.56
C ILE A 287 22.89 2.87 -6.37
N ALA A 288 22.67 1.56 -6.22
CA ALA A 288 23.72 0.59 -6.02
C ALA A 288 23.40 -0.72 -6.74
N THR A 289 24.44 -1.43 -7.16
CA THR A 289 24.33 -2.78 -7.72
C THR A 289 24.76 -3.77 -6.66
N LEU A 290 23.89 -4.72 -6.33
CA LEU A 290 24.14 -5.80 -5.38
C LEU A 290 24.47 -7.09 -6.14
N LEU A 291 25.53 -7.79 -5.72
CA LEU A 291 25.82 -9.16 -6.18
C LEU A 291 25.23 -10.16 -5.19
N ASP A 292 24.38 -11.05 -5.68
CA ASP A 292 23.89 -12.18 -4.89
C ASP A 292 25.03 -13.19 -4.69
N ASN A 293 25.49 -13.32 -3.45
CA ASN A 293 26.59 -14.21 -3.09
C ASN A 293 26.13 -15.64 -2.78
N LYS A 294 24.83 -15.95 -2.85
CA LYS A 294 24.29 -17.29 -2.61
C LYS A 294 24.31 -18.15 -3.87
N ASP A 295 24.16 -17.54 -5.03
CA ASP A 295 24.02 -18.22 -6.31
C ASP A 295 25.13 -17.79 -7.29
N LEU A 296 26.33 -18.37 -7.12
CA LEU A 296 27.44 -18.21 -8.06
C LEU A 296 27.42 -19.30 -9.14
N TRP A 297 27.74 -18.92 -10.38
CA TRP A 297 27.95 -19.87 -11.47
C TRP A 297 29.20 -19.52 -12.29
N ILE A 298 29.78 -20.52 -12.93
CA ILE A 298 30.82 -20.32 -13.94
C ILE A 298 30.15 -20.20 -15.30
N LYS A 299 30.41 -19.10 -16.00
CA LYS A 299 30.10 -18.96 -17.42
C LYS A 299 31.28 -19.47 -18.23
N VAL A 300 31.07 -20.56 -18.98
CA VAL A 300 32.11 -21.16 -19.83
C VAL A 300 31.59 -21.32 -21.26
N TYR A 301 32.47 -21.09 -22.23
CA TYR A 301 32.17 -21.26 -23.65
C TYR A 301 32.80 -22.54 -24.17
N VAL A 302 31.99 -23.44 -24.73
CA VAL A 302 32.44 -24.74 -25.25
C VAL A 302 32.14 -24.88 -26.75
N PRO A 303 33.01 -25.53 -27.54
CA PRO A 303 32.71 -25.79 -28.96
C PRO A 303 31.61 -26.84 -29.12
N GLU A 304 30.90 -26.79 -30.25
CA GLU A 304 29.80 -27.72 -30.59
C GLU A 304 30.17 -29.20 -30.42
N SER A 305 31.42 -29.56 -30.72
CA SER A 305 31.94 -30.93 -30.61
C SER A 305 31.82 -31.55 -29.20
N VAL A 306 31.63 -30.73 -28.17
CA VAL A 306 31.53 -31.13 -26.76
C VAL A 306 30.08 -31.34 -26.33
N LEU A 307 29.12 -30.69 -27.00
CA LEU A 307 27.70 -30.74 -26.64
C LEU A 307 27.14 -32.17 -26.48
N PRO A 308 27.47 -33.14 -27.36
CA PRO A 308 26.97 -34.52 -27.20
C PRO A 308 27.46 -35.24 -25.94
N ARG A 309 28.49 -34.72 -25.25
CA ARG A 309 29.13 -35.34 -24.07
C ARG A 309 28.72 -34.69 -22.75
N ILE A 310 28.02 -33.56 -22.80
CA ILE A 310 27.54 -32.83 -21.62
C ILE A 310 26.02 -32.90 -21.55
N ASN A 311 25.51 -32.95 -20.32
CA ASN A 311 24.07 -32.98 -20.06
C ASN A 311 23.76 -32.03 -18.90
N ILE A 312 22.56 -31.46 -18.92
CA ILE A 312 22.05 -30.70 -17.76
C ILE A 312 22.07 -31.63 -16.54
N ASN A 313 22.38 -31.06 -15.38
CA ASN A 313 22.58 -31.73 -14.10
C ASN A 313 23.87 -32.56 -13.94
N LYS A 314 24.74 -32.65 -14.95
CA LYS A 314 26.04 -33.30 -14.83
C LYS A 314 26.90 -32.56 -13.80
N LYS A 315 27.50 -33.33 -12.87
CA LYS A 315 28.49 -32.81 -11.90
C LYS A 315 29.85 -32.67 -12.57
N VAL A 316 30.53 -31.58 -12.28
CA VAL A 316 31.84 -31.24 -12.86
C VAL A 316 32.75 -30.70 -11.77
N VAL A 317 34.06 -30.83 -11.99
CA VAL A 317 35.07 -30.31 -11.05
C VAL A 317 35.62 -29.00 -11.63
N LEU A 318 35.52 -27.96 -10.82
CA LEU A 318 36.04 -26.62 -11.07
C LEU A 318 37.38 -26.49 -10.35
N LYS A 319 38.41 -26.02 -11.06
CA LYS A 319 39.73 -25.71 -10.51
C LYS A 319 40.07 -24.26 -10.79
N SER A 320 40.73 -23.59 -9.86
CA SER A 320 41.28 -22.25 -10.08
C SER A 320 42.76 -22.27 -9.75
N ASP A 321 43.57 -21.65 -10.60
CA ASP A 321 45.03 -21.57 -10.40
C ASP A 321 45.39 -20.76 -9.13
N PHE A 322 44.44 -19.94 -8.66
CA PHE A 322 44.56 -19.13 -7.45
C PHE A 322 44.14 -19.88 -6.17
N LEU A 323 43.47 -21.04 -6.29
CA LEU A 323 43.01 -21.86 -5.18
C LEU A 323 43.73 -23.22 -5.21
N LYS A 324 45.05 -23.20 -4.97
CA LYS A 324 45.96 -24.33 -5.26
C LYS A 324 45.66 -25.66 -4.54
N ASP A 325 44.80 -25.67 -3.52
CA ASP A 325 44.47 -26.87 -2.74
C ASP A 325 42.95 -27.10 -2.56
N LYS A 326 42.09 -26.39 -3.29
CA LYS A 326 40.63 -26.53 -3.20
C LYS A 326 40.03 -26.93 -4.55
N THR A 327 39.50 -28.14 -4.62
CA THR A 327 38.61 -28.56 -5.72
C THR A 327 37.19 -28.11 -5.41
N ILE A 328 36.60 -27.36 -6.33
CA ILE A 328 35.23 -26.87 -6.17
C ILE A 328 34.30 -27.73 -7.01
N ASN A 329 33.19 -28.18 -6.43
CA ASN A 329 32.21 -28.98 -7.17
C ASN A 329 31.18 -28.06 -7.84
N GLY A 330 30.91 -28.33 -9.12
CA GLY A 330 29.93 -27.62 -9.91
C GLY A 330 28.87 -28.55 -10.52
N LYS A 331 27.78 -27.96 -11.00
CA LYS A 331 26.70 -28.67 -11.70
C LYS A 331 26.26 -27.86 -12.92
N ILE A 332 26.20 -28.51 -14.09
CA ILE A 332 25.69 -27.87 -15.30
C ILE A 332 24.19 -27.60 -15.11
N ILE A 333 23.78 -26.33 -15.17
CA ILE A 333 22.38 -25.91 -15.00
C ILE A 333 21.76 -25.38 -16.29
N TYR A 334 22.59 -24.91 -17.23
CA TYR A 334 22.13 -24.35 -18.50
C TYR A 334 23.17 -24.62 -19.59
N ILE A 335 22.67 -24.92 -20.78
CA ILE A 335 23.43 -25.02 -22.03
C ILE A 335 22.64 -24.18 -23.04
N SER A 336 23.27 -23.17 -23.62
CA SER A 336 22.62 -22.32 -24.62
C SER A 336 22.16 -23.16 -25.81
N PRO A 337 20.94 -22.98 -26.32
CA PRO A 337 20.51 -23.59 -27.58
C PRO A 337 21.10 -22.87 -28.80
N GLU A 338 21.59 -21.65 -28.62
CA GLU A 338 22.13 -20.79 -29.68
C GLU A 338 23.65 -20.70 -29.56
N ALA A 339 24.32 -20.76 -30.71
CA ALA A 339 25.76 -20.59 -30.79
C ALA A 339 26.12 -19.09 -30.84
N GLU A 340 27.11 -18.70 -30.05
CA GLU A 340 27.71 -17.38 -30.08
C GLU A 340 29.08 -17.43 -30.76
N PHE A 341 29.50 -16.32 -31.36
CA PHE A 341 30.88 -16.18 -31.80
C PHE A 341 31.77 -15.99 -30.58
N THR A 342 32.92 -16.68 -30.53
CA THR A 342 33.92 -16.50 -29.47
C THR A 342 34.14 -15.01 -29.18
N PRO A 343 33.87 -14.52 -27.95
CA PRO A 343 34.15 -13.15 -27.58
C PRO A 343 35.65 -12.90 -27.78
N MET A 344 36.04 -11.95 -28.64
CA MET A 344 37.44 -11.83 -29.06
C MET A 344 38.00 -10.42 -28.83
N ASN A 345 39.11 -10.36 -28.10
CA ASN A 345 40.22 -9.44 -28.36
C ASN A 345 41.39 -10.30 -28.88
N VAL A 346 41.48 -10.60 -30.18
CA VAL A 346 42.60 -11.38 -30.74
C VAL A 346 42.93 -10.91 -32.17
N VAL A 347 44.22 -10.95 -32.53
CA VAL A 347 44.84 -10.19 -33.64
C VAL A 347 45.25 -11.08 -34.84
N THR A 348 44.95 -12.39 -34.84
CA THR A 348 45.41 -13.35 -35.87
C THR A 348 44.31 -13.98 -36.73
N LYS A 349 44.59 -14.17 -38.03
CA LYS A 349 43.64 -14.66 -39.07
C LYS A 349 43.13 -16.10 -38.85
N LYS A 350 43.88 -16.93 -38.10
CA LYS A 350 43.58 -18.37 -37.91
C LYS A 350 42.60 -18.64 -36.76
N ASP A 351 42.36 -17.63 -35.91
CA ASP A 351 41.49 -17.72 -34.73
C ASP A 351 40.11 -17.10 -34.95
N ARG A 352 39.78 -16.74 -36.20
CA ARG A 352 38.48 -16.16 -36.54
C ARG A 352 37.36 -17.19 -36.35
N MET A 353 36.49 -16.90 -35.37
CA MET A 353 35.10 -17.35 -35.28
C MET A 353 34.91 -18.87 -35.22
N LYS A 354 35.19 -19.46 -34.05
CA LYS A 354 34.58 -20.75 -33.69
C LYS A 354 33.20 -20.46 -33.10
N LEU A 355 32.20 -21.22 -33.53
CA LEU A 355 30.90 -21.25 -32.85
C LEU A 355 31.10 -21.92 -31.50
N VAL A 356 30.74 -21.20 -30.44
CA VAL A 356 30.78 -21.69 -29.06
C VAL A 356 29.41 -21.56 -28.43
N TYR A 357 29.12 -22.45 -27.50
CA TYR A 357 27.87 -22.47 -26.75
C TYR A 357 28.17 -22.09 -25.31
N GLU A 358 27.38 -21.17 -24.77
CA GLU A 358 27.46 -20.83 -23.34
C GLU A 358 26.94 -22.01 -22.50
N VAL A 359 27.71 -22.39 -21.49
CA VAL A 359 27.31 -23.34 -20.47
C VAL A 359 27.42 -22.65 -19.11
N LYS A 360 26.34 -22.65 -18.34
CA LYS A 360 26.36 -22.17 -16.94
C LYS A 360 26.50 -23.33 -15.98
N ILE A 361 27.47 -23.22 -15.10
CA ILE A 361 27.82 -24.26 -14.14
C ILE A 361 27.67 -23.68 -12.74
N LYS A 362 26.59 -24.06 -12.04
CA LYS A 362 26.34 -23.63 -10.66
C LYS A 362 27.40 -24.18 -9.74
N ILE A 363 27.95 -23.33 -8.88
CA ILE A 363 28.92 -23.71 -7.85
C ILE A 363 28.15 -24.29 -6.66
N LEU A 364 28.56 -25.47 -6.17
CA LEU A 364 27.85 -26.19 -5.11
C LEU A 364 28.49 -26.07 -3.73
N ASP A 365 29.79 -25.76 -3.66
CA ASP A 365 30.55 -25.67 -2.42
C ASP A 365 31.58 -24.54 -2.47
N ASN A 366 32.18 -24.23 -1.30
CA ASN A 366 33.25 -23.23 -1.16
C ASN A 366 32.89 -21.82 -1.71
N LEU A 367 31.61 -21.44 -1.68
CA LEU A 367 31.11 -20.14 -2.15
C LEU A 367 31.79 -18.95 -1.43
N ASP A 368 32.28 -19.16 -0.20
CA ASP A 368 32.97 -18.17 0.62
C ASP A 368 34.34 -17.73 0.07
N VAL A 369 35.01 -18.59 -0.72
CA VAL A 369 36.31 -18.29 -1.33
C VAL A 369 36.21 -17.92 -2.81
N VAL A 370 35.04 -18.11 -3.42
CA VAL A 370 34.81 -17.74 -4.83
C VAL A 370 34.28 -16.32 -4.91
N LYS A 371 34.91 -15.50 -5.74
CA LYS A 371 34.44 -14.14 -6.05
C LYS A 371 34.03 -14.05 -7.51
N SER A 372 33.04 -13.22 -7.80
CA SER A 372 32.68 -12.84 -9.18
C SER A 372 33.92 -12.30 -9.89
N GLY A 373 34.09 -12.68 -11.16
CA GLY A 373 35.26 -12.37 -11.99
C GLY A 373 36.43 -13.34 -11.86
N MET A 374 36.44 -14.28 -10.90
CA MET A 374 37.50 -15.28 -10.79
C MET A 374 37.51 -16.25 -11.97
N LEU A 375 38.70 -16.61 -12.45
CA LEU A 375 38.89 -17.59 -13.52
C LEU A 375 38.91 -19.01 -12.98
N PHE A 376 38.17 -19.89 -13.64
CA PHE A 376 38.10 -21.31 -13.36
C PHE A 376 38.35 -22.12 -14.63
N SER A 377 39.09 -23.20 -14.49
CA SER A 377 39.17 -24.28 -15.46
C SER A 377 38.17 -25.38 -15.09
N VAL A 378 37.49 -25.90 -16.11
CA VAL A 378 36.46 -26.92 -15.96
C VAL A 378 36.76 -28.06 -16.92
N LYS A 379 36.75 -29.29 -16.39
CA LYS A 379 36.88 -30.50 -17.21
C LYS A 379 35.48 -31.03 -17.54
N LEU A 380 35.12 -31.05 -18.83
CA LEU A 380 33.76 -31.38 -19.31
C LEU A 380 33.64 -32.73 -20.03
#